data_AF-A0A0A9G480-F1
#
_entry.id   AF-A0A0A9G480-F1
#
_cell.length_a   1.000
_cell.length_b   1.000
_cell.length_c   1.000
_cell.angle_alpha   90.00
_cell.angle_beta   90.00
_cell.angle_gamma   90.00
#
_symmetry.space_group_name_H-M   'P 1'
#
loop_
_entity.id
_entity.type
_entity.pdbx_description
1 polymer ?
#
loop_
_entity_poly.entity_id
_entity_poly.type
_entity_poly.pdbx_seq_one_letter_code
_entity_poly.pdbx_strand_id
1 'polypeptide(L)'
;MGKFYEVVVFSDQPPMYVDPVIDRLDSKGVVRFRLSRPATKYVDGKHFRDLSKLNRNPAQVIYISAHCDETCLQPENCVQIKPWKLENNDTQLLDLIPFLEYVAMARPSDIRQVLASYQGHDVAAEFLERSKEHQRRMQEQNRRLWRR
;
A
#
# COMPACT_ATOMS: atom_id res chain seq x y z
N MET A 1 2.48 9.82 6.09
CA MET A 1 2.93 9.14 4.85
C MET A 1 4.20 9.71 4.24
N GLY A 2 4.25 10.95 3.73
CA GLY A 2 5.48 11.50 3.10
C GLY A 2 6.74 11.57 3.99
N LYS A 3 6.60 11.46 5.32
CA LYS A 3 7.72 11.35 6.26
C LYS A 3 8.31 9.95 6.36
N PHE A 4 7.56 8.93 5.93
CA PHE A 4 7.88 7.52 6.10
C PHE A 4 8.22 6.83 4.77
N TYR A 5 7.58 7.24 3.68
CA TYR A 5 7.69 6.61 2.38
C TYR A 5 8.06 7.62 1.30
N GLU A 6 8.84 7.15 0.34
CA GLU A 6 8.91 7.76 -0.99
C GLU A 6 7.62 7.44 -1.75
N VAL A 7 6.75 8.44 -1.94
CA VAL A 7 5.45 8.23 -2.58
C VAL A 7 5.59 8.42 -4.09
N VAL A 8 5.17 7.42 -4.86
CA VAL A 8 5.14 7.44 -6.32
C VAL A 8 3.72 7.20 -6.80
N VAL A 9 3.21 8.07 -7.67
CA VAL A 9 1.94 7.82 -8.36
C VAL A 9 2.24 7.11 -9.67
N PHE A 10 1.65 5.92 -9.89
CA PHE A 10 1.89 5.09 -11.07
C PHE A 10 0.59 4.77 -11.82
N SER A 11 0.29 5.56 -12.85
CA SER A 11 -0.92 5.49 -13.66
C SER A 11 -0.64 4.89 -15.05
N ASP A 12 -1.66 4.27 -15.65
CA ASP A 12 -1.69 3.86 -17.06
C ASP A 12 -2.33 4.91 -17.96
N GLN A 13 -2.69 6.08 -17.41
CA GLN A 13 -3.20 7.19 -18.20
C GLN A 13 -2.04 8.04 -18.72
N PRO A 14 -2.22 8.73 -19.86
CA PRO A 14 -1.23 9.69 -20.35
C PRO A 14 -0.97 10.83 -19.35
N PRO A 15 0.26 11.40 -19.30
CA PRO A 15 0.61 12.50 -18.40
C PRO A 15 -0.37 13.68 -18.44
N MET A 16 -0.89 14.02 -19.63
CA MET A 16 -1.87 15.08 -19.85
C MET A 16 -3.12 14.96 -18.95
N TYR A 17 -3.53 13.74 -18.58
CA TYR A 17 -4.66 13.52 -17.67
C TYR A 17 -4.21 13.39 -16.21
N VAL A 18 -3.04 12.82 -15.98
CA VAL A 18 -2.55 12.47 -14.64
C VAL A 18 -2.01 13.71 -13.92
N ASP A 19 -1.21 14.52 -14.61
CA ASP A 19 -0.49 15.63 -13.99
C ASP A 19 -1.42 16.70 -13.38
N PRO A 20 -2.47 17.18 -14.07
CA PRO A 20 -3.40 18.16 -13.49
C PRO A 20 -4.17 17.63 -12.28
N VAL A 21 -4.40 16.32 -12.22
CA VAL A 21 -5.07 15.67 -11.07
C VAL A 21 -4.12 15.63 -9.88
N ILE A 22 -2.87 15.21 -10.09
CA ILE A 22 -1.86 15.19 -9.02
C ILE A 22 -1.58 16.61 -8.51
N ASP A 23 -1.50 17.62 -9.39
CA ASP A 23 -1.27 19.01 -8.99
C ASP A 23 -2.35 19.54 -8.03
N ARG A 24 -3.60 19.08 -8.19
CA ARG A 24 -4.70 19.45 -7.30
C ARG A 24 -4.69 18.64 -6.00
N LEU A 25 -4.32 17.37 -6.06
CA LEU A 25 -4.34 16.46 -4.90
C LEU A 25 -3.13 16.69 -3.98
N ASP A 26 -1.95 16.93 -4.53
CA ASP A 26 -0.69 16.96 -3.81
C ASP A 26 -0.28 18.37 -3.37
N SER A 27 -1.17 19.05 -2.63
CA SER A 27 -0.91 20.41 -2.12
C SER A 27 0.30 20.52 -1.19
N LYS A 28 0.80 19.39 -0.66
CA LYS A 28 1.93 19.31 0.26
C LYS A 28 3.23 18.82 -0.38
N GLY A 29 3.24 18.54 -1.68
CA GLY A 29 4.43 18.08 -2.42
C GLY A 29 4.99 16.75 -1.91
N VAL A 30 4.12 15.83 -1.51
CA VAL A 30 4.47 14.50 -0.98
C VAL A 30 4.84 13.53 -2.10
N VAL A 31 4.26 13.67 -3.28
CA VAL A 31 4.51 12.78 -4.42
C VAL A 31 5.90 13.09 -5.01
N ARG A 32 6.82 12.13 -4.88
CA ARG A 32 8.21 12.29 -5.34
C ARG A 32 8.35 12.09 -6.84
N PHE A 33 7.66 11.10 -7.39
CA PHE A 33 7.68 10.76 -8.80
C PHE A 33 6.27 10.49 -9.33
N ARG A 34 6.07 10.86 -10.60
CA ARG A 34 4.84 10.64 -11.37
C ARG A 34 5.20 9.75 -12.54
N LEU A 35 4.69 8.52 -12.53
CA LEU A 35 4.86 7.55 -13.60
C LEU A 35 3.50 7.39 -14.28
N SER A 36 3.47 7.61 -15.59
CA SER A 36 2.26 7.58 -16.42
C SER A 36 2.37 6.48 -17.47
N ARG A 37 1.43 6.40 -18.42
CA ARG A 37 1.41 5.37 -19.48
C ARG A 37 2.77 5.05 -20.12
N PRO A 38 3.64 6.02 -20.47
CA PRO A 38 4.95 5.71 -21.07
C PRO A 38 5.90 4.88 -20.19
N ALA A 39 5.70 4.88 -18.87
CA ALA A 39 6.51 4.10 -17.91
C ALA A 39 5.99 2.68 -17.70
N THR A 40 4.83 2.32 -18.26
CA THR A 40 4.25 0.98 -18.15
C THR A 40 4.82 0.05 -19.22
N LYS A 41 4.80 -1.26 -18.94
CA LYS A 41 5.12 -2.30 -19.91
C LYS A 41 3.84 -2.67 -20.68
N TYR A 42 3.85 -2.52 -21.99
CA TYR A 42 2.75 -2.92 -22.85
C TYR A 42 2.95 -4.35 -23.34
N VAL A 43 2.02 -5.25 -23.01
CA VAL A 43 2.04 -6.66 -23.40
C VAL A 43 0.63 -7.08 -23.79
N ASP A 44 0.46 -7.67 -24.96
CA ASP A 44 -0.80 -8.24 -25.44
C ASP A 44 -2.02 -7.33 -25.29
N GLY A 45 -1.86 -6.06 -25.65
CA GLY A 45 -2.97 -5.09 -25.59
C GLY A 45 -3.15 -4.41 -24.22
N LYS A 46 -2.42 -4.84 -23.18
CA LYS A 46 -2.60 -4.38 -21.80
C LYS A 46 -1.34 -3.70 -21.24
N HIS A 47 -1.56 -2.72 -20.37
CA HIS A 47 -0.51 -2.01 -19.66
C HIS A 47 -0.28 -2.60 -18.27
N PHE A 48 0.97 -2.96 -17.99
CA PHE A 48 1.41 -3.48 -16.70
C PHE A 48 2.43 -2.54 -16.04
N ARG A 49 2.38 -2.47 -14.72
CA ARG A 49 3.35 -1.80 -13.87
C ARG A 49 4.42 -2.83 -13.52
N ASP A 50 5.62 -2.60 -14.05
CA ASP A 50 6.79 -3.43 -13.76
C ASP A 50 7.62 -2.75 -12.66
N LEU A 51 7.37 -3.15 -11.41
CA LEU A 51 8.05 -2.61 -10.23
C LEU A 51 9.55 -2.90 -10.23
N SER A 52 10.01 -3.93 -10.97
CA SER A 52 11.45 -4.23 -11.12
C SER A 52 12.22 -3.10 -11.82
N LYS A 53 11.52 -2.21 -12.55
CA LYS A 53 12.10 -1.07 -13.26
C LYS A 53 12.19 0.20 -12.44
N LEU A 54 11.73 0.18 -11.18
CA LEU A 54 11.78 1.36 -10.30
C LEU A 54 13.18 1.68 -9.76
N ASN A 55 14.17 0.80 -10.00
CA ASN A 55 15.51 0.92 -9.41
C ASN A 55 15.44 1.13 -7.88
N ARG A 56 14.62 0.30 -7.23
CA ARG A 56 14.45 0.22 -5.77
C ARG A 56 14.55 -1.24 -5.36
N ASN A 57 14.97 -1.48 -4.13
CA ASN A 57 14.99 -2.82 -3.57
C ASN A 57 13.54 -3.36 -3.50
N PRO A 58 13.19 -4.46 -4.20
CA PRO A 58 11.84 -5.02 -4.18
C PRO A 58 11.35 -5.40 -2.77
N ALA A 59 12.27 -5.73 -1.87
CA ALA A 59 11.97 -6.03 -0.47
C ALA A 59 11.44 -4.81 0.33
N GLN A 60 11.46 -3.61 -0.26
CA GLN A 60 11.05 -2.34 0.36
C GLN A 60 10.04 -1.56 -0.50
N VAL A 61 9.38 -2.23 -1.45
CA VAL A 61 8.36 -1.61 -2.31
C VAL A 61 6.98 -2.16 -1.96
N ILE A 62 6.01 -1.28 -1.81
CA ILE A 62 4.59 -1.62 -1.68
C ILE A 62 3.85 -0.95 -2.83
N TYR A 63 3.06 -1.72 -3.56
CA TYR A 63 2.19 -1.20 -4.61
C TYR A 63 0.73 -1.33 -4.18
N ILE A 64 0.05 -0.20 -4.01
CA ILE A 64 -1.36 -0.16 -3.59
C ILE A 64 -2.20 0.15 -4.82
N SER A 65 -3.14 -0.73 -5.15
CA SER A 65 -4.06 -0.53 -6.29
C SER A 65 -5.34 -1.33 -6.07
N ALA A 66 -6.41 -0.93 -6.75
CA ALA A 66 -7.65 -1.69 -6.79
C ALA A 66 -7.63 -2.82 -7.84
N HIS A 67 -6.60 -2.86 -8.69
CA HIS A 67 -6.49 -3.77 -9.82
C HIS A 67 -5.09 -4.43 -9.89
N CYS A 68 -4.50 -4.75 -8.74
CA CYS A 68 -3.16 -5.33 -8.64
C CYS A 68 -3.00 -6.58 -9.52
N ASP A 69 -3.90 -7.56 -9.39
CA ASP A 69 -3.86 -8.84 -10.12
C ASP A 69 -3.87 -8.65 -11.64
N GLU A 70 -4.49 -7.57 -12.08
CA GLU A 70 -4.68 -7.26 -13.49
C GLU A 70 -3.57 -6.39 -14.06
N THR A 71 -2.86 -5.62 -13.24
CA THR A 71 -2.04 -4.50 -13.70
C THR A 71 -0.62 -4.47 -13.16
N CYS A 72 -0.25 -5.37 -12.24
CA CYS A 72 1.10 -5.45 -11.67
C CYS A 72 1.81 -6.74 -12.07
N LEU A 73 3.11 -6.68 -12.36
CA LEU A 73 3.93 -7.86 -12.64
C LEU A 73 4.55 -8.51 -11.39
N GLN A 74 4.47 -7.84 -10.24
CA GLN A 74 4.99 -8.33 -8.95
C GLN A 74 3.85 -8.37 -7.92
N PRO A 75 2.98 -9.38 -7.97
CA PRO A 75 1.84 -9.52 -7.06
C PRO A 75 2.26 -9.63 -5.59
N GLU A 76 3.46 -10.13 -5.30
CA GLU A 76 4.01 -10.24 -3.94
C GLU A 76 4.30 -8.89 -3.28
N ASN A 77 4.35 -7.81 -4.06
CA ASN A 77 4.48 -6.43 -3.59
C ASN A 77 3.14 -5.70 -3.52
N CYS A 78 2.04 -6.36 -3.88
CA CYS A 78 0.75 -5.72 -4.02
C CYS A 78 -0.06 -5.70 -2.73
N VAL A 79 -0.74 -4.59 -2.51
CA VAL A 79 -1.83 -4.43 -1.55
C VAL A 79 -3.07 -4.07 -2.35
N GLN A 80 -3.88 -5.08 -2.63
CA GLN A 80 -5.16 -4.92 -3.31
C GLN A 80 -6.14 -4.20 -2.36
N ILE A 81 -6.76 -3.13 -2.84
CA ILE A 81 -7.78 -2.38 -2.08
C ILE A 81 -9.11 -2.38 -2.83
N LYS A 82 -10.20 -2.10 -2.11
CA LYS A 82 -11.52 -1.91 -2.73
C LYS A 82 -11.47 -0.79 -3.79
N PRO A 83 -12.00 -1.00 -5.02
CA PRO A 83 -12.19 0.07 -5.97
C PRO A 83 -13.15 1.13 -5.42
N TRP A 84 -12.76 2.40 -5.50
CA TRP A 84 -13.63 3.52 -5.16
C TRP A 84 -14.65 3.75 -6.28
N LYS A 85 -15.93 3.81 -5.91
CA LYS A 85 -17.10 3.98 -6.79
C LYS A 85 -17.94 5.18 -6.37
N LEU A 86 -17.26 6.32 -6.14
CA LEU A 86 -17.90 7.60 -5.78
C LEU A 86 -18.62 7.60 -4.42
N GLU A 87 -18.28 6.66 -3.52
CA GLU A 87 -18.84 6.65 -2.18
C GLU A 87 -18.15 7.70 -1.29
N ASN A 88 -18.95 8.56 -0.65
CA ASN A 88 -18.44 9.63 0.22
C ASN A 88 -18.01 9.15 1.60
N ASN A 89 -18.45 7.96 2.01
CA ASN A 89 -18.11 7.32 3.28
C ASN A 89 -17.03 6.25 3.13
N ASP A 90 -16.32 6.21 2.00
CA ASP A 90 -15.21 5.28 1.82
C ASP A 90 -14.01 5.72 2.66
N THR A 91 -13.56 4.83 3.54
CA THR A 91 -12.43 5.06 4.44
C THR A 91 -11.24 4.16 4.12
N GLN A 92 -11.26 3.43 3.00
CA GLN A 92 -10.30 2.35 2.72
C GLN A 92 -8.83 2.81 2.84
N LEU A 93 -8.51 3.99 2.31
CA LEU A 93 -7.15 4.54 2.39
C LEU A 93 -6.79 5.02 3.80
N LEU A 94 -7.76 5.51 4.57
CA LEU A 94 -7.57 5.90 5.97
C LEU A 94 -7.33 4.67 6.84
N ASP A 95 -8.09 3.60 6.61
CA ASP A 95 -8.00 2.36 7.36
C ASP A 95 -6.66 1.63 7.12
N LEU A 96 -6.00 1.90 6.00
CA LEU A 96 -4.67 1.36 5.68
C LEU A 96 -3.51 2.11 6.38
N ILE A 97 -3.74 3.33 6.89
CA ILE A 97 -2.70 4.16 7.53
C ILE A 97 -2.00 3.42 8.67
N PRO A 98 -2.69 2.79 9.64
CA PRO A 98 -2.04 2.13 10.78
C PRO A 98 -1.08 1.02 10.35
N PHE A 99 -1.47 0.22 9.34
CA PHE A 99 -0.62 -0.82 8.78
C PHE A 99 0.66 -0.23 8.17
N LEU A 100 0.51 0.81 7.35
CA LEU A 100 1.66 1.47 6.70
C LEU A 100 2.59 2.14 7.71
N GLU A 101 2.05 2.75 8.76
CA GLU A 101 2.87 3.32 9.84
C GLU A 101 3.62 2.24 10.61
N TYR A 102 2.95 1.13 10.94
CA TYR A 102 3.58 0.00 11.61
C TYR A 102 4.73 -0.57 10.78
N VAL A 103 4.53 -0.81 9.48
CA VAL A 103 5.60 -1.28 8.57
C VAL A 103 6.78 -0.32 8.54
N ALA A 104 6.53 0.98 8.47
CA ALA A 104 7.58 1.99 8.44
C ALA A 104 8.40 2.04 9.73
N MET A 105 7.77 1.78 10.88
CA MET A 105 8.43 1.73 12.18
C MET A 105 9.16 0.40 12.42
N ALA A 106 8.52 -0.72 12.12
CA ALA A 106 9.06 -2.06 12.32
C ALA A 106 10.22 -2.37 11.36
N ARG A 107 10.22 -1.76 10.16
CA ARG A 107 11.26 -1.91 9.12
C ARG A 107 11.60 -3.38 8.86
N PRO A 108 10.63 -4.20 8.42
CA PRO A 108 10.90 -5.58 8.07
C PRO A 108 12.02 -5.67 7.03
N SER A 109 12.86 -6.70 7.11
CA SER A 109 13.91 -6.95 6.13
C SER A 109 13.35 -7.23 4.73
N ASP A 110 12.16 -7.82 4.66
CA ASP A 110 11.41 -8.04 3.42
C ASP A 110 9.90 -7.85 3.63
N ILE A 111 9.36 -6.81 3.00
CA ILE A 111 7.94 -6.48 3.08
C ILE A 111 7.05 -7.58 2.48
N ARG A 112 7.55 -8.34 1.50
CA ARG A 112 6.76 -9.36 0.80
C ARG A 112 6.37 -10.50 1.72
N GLN A 113 7.20 -10.81 2.73
CA GLN A 113 6.87 -11.80 3.76
C GLN A 113 5.75 -11.32 4.67
N VAL A 114 5.74 -10.02 5.00
CA VAL A 114 4.64 -9.41 5.77
C VAL A 114 3.36 -9.47 4.95
N LEU A 115 3.40 -9.01 3.69
CA LEU A 115 2.24 -9.00 2.79
C LEU A 115 1.70 -10.41 2.53
N ALA A 116 2.58 -11.41 2.39
CA ALA A 116 2.18 -12.81 2.25
C ALA A 116 1.29 -13.28 3.41
N SER A 117 1.52 -12.81 4.64
CA SER A 117 0.70 -13.15 5.80
C SER A 117 -0.72 -12.55 5.78
N TYR A 118 -0.99 -11.62 4.85
CA TYR A 118 -2.30 -10.99 4.64
C TYR A 118 -2.96 -11.46 3.34
N GLN A 119 -2.35 -12.39 2.58
CA GLN A 119 -2.93 -12.83 1.31
C GLN A 119 -4.37 -13.34 1.47
N GLY A 120 -5.25 -12.93 0.56
CA GLY A 120 -6.68 -13.26 0.57
C GLY A 120 -7.51 -12.46 1.57
N HIS A 121 -6.92 -11.53 2.33
CA HIS A 121 -7.62 -10.71 3.31
C HIS A 121 -7.50 -9.23 2.95
N ASP A 122 -8.47 -8.42 3.42
CA ASP A 122 -8.30 -6.97 3.42
C ASP A 122 -7.24 -6.60 4.46
N VAL A 123 -6.13 -6.02 4.00
CA VAL A 123 -4.96 -5.73 4.85
C VAL A 123 -5.33 -4.78 6.00
N ALA A 124 -6.18 -3.79 5.75
CA ALA A 124 -6.56 -2.81 6.75
C ALA A 124 -7.40 -3.45 7.87
N ALA A 125 -8.46 -4.16 7.50
CA ALA A 125 -9.34 -4.83 8.44
C ALA A 125 -8.60 -5.91 9.25
N GLU A 126 -7.81 -6.74 8.57
CA GLU A 126 -7.04 -7.81 9.21
C GLU A 126 -5.97 -7.25 10.16
N PHE A 127 -5.29 -6.16 9.78
CA PHE A 127 -4.30 -5.52 10.65
C PHE A 127 -4.94 -4.96 11.93
N LEU A 128 -6.11 -4.33 11.81
CA LEU A 128 -6.84 -3.82 12.97
C LEU A 128 -7.25 -4.95 13.91
N GLU A 129 -7.75 -6.06 13.38
CA GLU A 129 -8.15 -7.21 14.21
C GLU A 129 -6.96 -7.87 14.91
N ARG A 130 -5.87 -8.12 14.18
CA ARG A 130 -4.61 -8.65 14.76
C ARG A 130 -4.06 -7.73 15.85
N SER A 131 -4.15 -6.42 15.66
CA SER A 131 -3.67 -5.43 16.64
C SER A 131 -4.50 -5.45 17.92
N LYS A 132 -5.83 -5.54 17.82
CA LYS A 132 -6.73 -5.68 18.98
C LYS A 132 -6.46 -6.99 19.73
N GLU A 133 -6.31 -8.09 19.01
CA GLU A 133 -6.02 -9.37 19.64
C GLU A 133 -4.68 -9.34 20.38
N HIS A 134 -3.64 -8.78 19.76
CA HIS A 134 -2.34 -8.62 20.39
C HIS A 134 -2.43 -7.79 21.67
N GLN A 135 -3.11 -6.63 21.63
CA GLN A 135 -3.32 -5.79 22.82
C GLN A 135 -4.06 -6.54 23.94
N ARG A 136 -5.10 -7.31 23.60
CA ARG A 136 -5.85 -8.13 24.59
C ARG A 136 -4.95 -9.16 25.24
N ARG A 137 -4.16 -9.91 24.46
CA ARG A 137 -3.20 -10.90 24.98
C ARG A 137 -2.17 -10.27 25.91
N MET A 138 -1.65 -9.10 25.55
CA MET A 138 -0.70 -8.35 26.40
C MET A 138 -1.34 -7.87 27.70
N GLN A 139 -2.58 -7.37 27.67
CA GLN A 139 -3.31 -6.98 28.88
C GLN A 139 -3.59 -8.16 29.82
N GLU A 140 -3.97 -9.30 29.26
CA GLU A 140 -4.20 -10.53 30.03
C GLU A 140 -2.91 -11.03 30.68
N GLN A 141 -1.79 -11.04 29.94
CA GLN A 141 -0.49 -11.42 30.47
C GLN A 141 -0.03 -10.47 31.59
N ASN A 142 -0.17 -9.15 31.38
CA ASN A 142 0.15 -8.15 32.38
C ASN A 142 -0.71 -8.37 33.64
N ARG A 143 -2.04 -8.50 33.52
CA ARG A 143 -2.93 -8.78 34.66
C ARG A 143 -2.58 -10.06 35.42
N ARG A 144 -2.11 -11.11 34.74
CA ARG A 144 -1.63 -12.34 35.39
C ARG A 144 -0.33 -12.10 36.18
N LEU A 145 0.55 -11.26 35.66
CA LEU A 145 1.80 -10.87 36.32
C LEU A 145 1.54 -10.10 37.62
N TRP A 146 0.59 -9.14 37.61
CA TRP A 146 0.22 -8.33 38.78
C TRP A 146 -0.59 -9.08 39.86
N ARG A 147 -1.04 -10.31 39.58
CA ARG A 147 -1.78 -11.16 40.52
C ARG A 147 -0.88 -12.18 41.25
N ARG A 148 0.41 -12.22 40.94
CA ARG A 148 1.44 -12.99 41.65
C ARG A 148 2.21 -12.06 42.58
#